data_AF-A0A9E3YTW6-F1
#
_entry.id   AF-A0A9E3YTW6-F1
#
_cell.length_a   1.000
_cell.length_b   1.000
_cell.length_c   1.000
_cell.angle_alpha   90.00
_cell.angle_beta   90.00
_cell.angle_gamma   90.00
#
_symmetry.space_group_name_H-M   'P 1'
#
loop_
_entity.id
_entity.type
_entity.pdbx_description
1 polymer ?
#
loop_
_entity_poly.entity_id
_entity_poly.type
_entity_poly.pdbx_seq_one_letter_code
_entity_poly.pdbx_strand_id
1 'polypeptide(L)'
;MVRSLIQKIFGTKNARELKRMRRIVTRINALEPQISALDDAELRASTVRLRERLAGGEALDQLLPEAFACVREAGRRVLGMRHFDVQMIGGITLHEGCIAEMRTGEGKTLVATLPVYLNALAGKGVHVVTVND
;
A
#
# COMPACT_ATOMS: atom_id res chain seq x y z
N MET A 1 -33.36 16.40 -5.67
CA MET A 1 -32.85 17.59 -4.94
C MET A 1 -32.33 17.27 -3.54
N VAL A 2 -33.08 16.56 -2.68
CA VAL A 2 -32.63 16.24 -1.30
C VAL A 2 -31.36 15.36 -1.25
N ARG A 3 -31.25 14.36 -2.13
CA ARG A 3 -30.12 13.40 -2.18
C ARG A 3 -28.77 14.07 -2.54
N SER A 4 -28.77 15.05 -3.44
CA SER A 4 -27.55 15.80 -3.82
C SER A 4 -27.11 16.78 -2.74
N LEU A 5 -28.04 17.30 -1.93
CA LEU A 5 -27.73 18.19 -0.80
C LEU A 5 -27.11 17.40 0.36
N ILE A 6 -27.67 16.22 0.67
CA ILE A 6 -27.11 15.30 1.68
C ILE A 6 -25.73 14.78 1.26
N GLN A 7 -25.52 14.44 -0.02
CA GLN A 7 -24.19 14.04 -0.52
C GLN A 7 -23.17 15.19 -0.50
N LYS A 8 -23.58 16.43 -0.75
CA LYS A 8 -22.70 17.60 -0.63
C LYS A 8 -22.28 17.88 0.83
N ILE A 9 -23.14 17.59 1.80
CA ILE A 9 -22.88 17.84 3.23
C ILE A 9 -22.11 16.67 3.88
N PHE A 10 -22.44 15.41 3.56
CA PHE A 10 -21.85 14.21 4.19
C PHE A 10 -20.84 13.45 3.32
N GLY A 11 -20.63 13.88 2.08
CA GLY A 11 -19.80 13.20 1.08
C GLY A 11 -20.41 11.91 0.56
N THR A 12 -19.82 11.36 -0.50
CA THR A 12 -20.13 10.01 -1.00
C THR A 12 -19.38 8.95 -0.19
N LYS A 13 -19.81 7.68 -0.27
CA LYS A 13 -19.07 6.55 0.32
C LYS A 13 -17.62 6.54 -0.17
N ASN A 14 -17.42 6.69 -1.48
CA ASN A 14 -16.07 6.72 -2.08
C ASN A 14 -15.24 7.89 -1.57
N ALA A 15 -15.82 9.08 -1.40
CA ALA A 15 -15.10 10.21 -0.83
C ALA A 15 -14.65 9.95 0.62
N ARG A 16 -15.47 9.25 1.41
CA ARG A 16 -15.13 8.85 2.78
C ARG A 16 -14.02 7.78 2.80
N GLU A 17 -14.09 6.78 1.93
CA GLU A 17 -13.03 5.78 1.80
C GLU A 17 -11.71 6.40 1.35
N LEU A 18 -11.71 7.26 0.34
CA LEU A 18 -10.52 7.99 -0.08
C LEU A 18 -9.95 8.85 1.05
N LYS A 19 -10.79 9.48 1.87
CA LYS A 19 -10.35 10.23 3.06
C LYS A 19 -9.70 9.31 4.10
N ARG A 20 -10.24 8.11 4.34
CA ARG A 20 -9.65 7.10 5.23
C ARG A 20 -8.30 6.63 4.70
N MET A 21 -8.23 6.24 3.43
CA MET A 21 -6.99 5.78 2.79
C MET A 21 -5.92 6.87 2.78
N ARG A 22 -6.27 8.14 2.52
CA ARG A 22 -5.32 9.26 2.61
C ARG A 22 -4.66 9.38 3.99
N ARG A 23 -5.38 9.08 5.08
CA ARG A 23 -4.77 9.06 6.43
C ARG A 23 -3.73 7.95 6.56
N ILE A 24 -3.97 6.78 5.95
CA ILE A 24 -3.01 5.69 5.89
C ILE A 24 -1.78 6.11 5.06
N VAL A 25 -1.99 6.76 3.91
CA VAL A 25 -0.90 7.32 3.09
C VAL A 25 -0.09 8.35 3.88
N THR A 26 -0.72 9.22 4.67
CA THR A 26 0.00 10.13 5.57
C THR A 26 0.89 9.38 6.56
N ARG A 27 0.41 8.26 7.14
CA ARG A 27 1.23 7.42 8.02
C ARG A 27 2.40 6.77 7.27
N ILE A 28 2.19 6.29 6.05
CA ILE A 28 3.26 5.77 5.18
C ILE A 28 4.32 6.85 4.92
N ASN A 29 3.88 8.05 4.52
CA ASN A 29 4.78 9.17 4.21
C ASN A 29 5.59 9.61 5.44
N ALA A 30 5.00 9.55 6.64
CA ALA A 30 5.69 9.89 7.88
C ALA A 30 6.83 8.92 8.24
N LEU A 31 6.79 7.68 7.72
CA LEU A 31 7.86 6.68 7.92
C LEU A 31 9.03 6.88 6.93
N GLU A 32 8.84 7.64 5.86
CA GLU A 32 9.83 7.77 4.78
C GLU A 32 11.21 8.23 5.26
N PRO A 33 11.36 9.26 6.15
CA PRO A 33 12.68 9.65 6.63
C PRO A 33 13.43 8.52 7.35
N GLN A 34 12.71 7.72 8.16
CA GLN A 34 13.29 6.62 8.91
C GLN A 34 13.68 5.46 7.98
N ILE A 35 12.81 5.10 7.05
CA ILE A 35 13.05 3.99 6.10
C ILE A 35 14.13 4.35 5.08
N SER A 36 14.17 5.61 4.60
CA SER A 36 15.19 6.06 3.65
C SER A 36 16.60 6.12 4.26
N ALA A 37 16.70 6.23 5.58
CA ALA A 37 17.96 6.24 6.31
C ALA A 37 18.57 4.84 6.50
N LEU A 38 17.76 3.79 6.34
CA LEU A 38 18.24 2.40 6.45
C LEU A 38 19.18 2.07 5.31
N ASP A 39 20.19 1.24 5.56
CA ASP A 39 20.93 0.61 4.47
C ASP A 39 20.13 -0.55 3.83
N ASP A 40 20.69 -1.18 2.79
CA ASP A 40 20.00 -2.26 2.07
C ASP A 40 19.85 -3.53 2.92
N ALA A 41 20.76 -3.79 3.85
CA ALA A 41 20.69 -4.94 4.74
C ALA A 41 19.60 -4.74 5.80
N GLU A 42 19.51 -3.54 6.37
CA GLU A 42 18.49 -3.14 7.33
C GLU A 42 17.09 -3.09 6.70
N LEU A 43 16.98 -2.58 5.46
CA LEU A 43 15.73 -2.59 4.72
C LEU A 43 15.26 -4.03 4.44
N ARG A 44 16.17 -4.94 4.07
CA ARG A 44 15.86 -6.38 3.92
C ARG A 44 15.44 -7.00 5.26
N ALA A 45 16.16 -6.69 6.34
CA ALA A 45 15.86 -7.20 7.68
C ALA A 45 14.48 -6.78 8.19
N SER A 46 13.93 -5.66 7.71
CA SER A 46 12.55 -5.25 8.01
C SER A 46 11.52 -6.31 7.62
N THR A 47 11.77 -7.11 6.59
CA THR A 47 10.89 -8.25 6.23
C THR A 47 10.83 -9.30 7.33
N VAL A 48 11.97 -9.59 7.97
CA VAL A 48 12.03 -10.56 9.07
C VAL A 48 11.25 -10.02 10.27
N ARG A 49 11.51 -8.76 10.66
CA ARG A 49 10.79 -8.08 11.75
C ARG A 49 9.27 -8.06 11.53
N LEU A 50 8.82 -7.77 10.32
CA LEU A 50 7.39 -7.73 9.99
C LEU A 50 6.75 -9.13 10.06
N ARG A 51 7.45 -10.18 9.62
CA ARG A 51 7.00 -11.57 9.76
C ARG A 51 6.92 -12.02 11.23
N GLU A 52 7.90 -11.65 12.05
CA GLU A 52 7.90 -11.94 13.47
C GLU A 52 6.72 -11.27 14.18
N ARG A 53 6.45 -10.00 13.88
CA ARG A 53 5.29 -9.27 14.41
C ARG A 53 3.96 -9.88 13.98
N LEU A 54 3.85 -10.29 12.72
CA LEU A 54 2.68 -11.03 12.21
C LEU A 54 2.50 -12.36 12.94
N ALA A 55 3.58 -13.12 13.16
CA ALA A 55 3.56 -14.35 13.93
C ALA A 55 3.20 -14.12 15.41
N GLY A 56 3.57 -12.94 15.95
CA GLY A 56 3.17 -12.44 17.27
C GLY A 56 1.72 -11.98 17.38
N GLY A 57 0.93 -12.07 16.31
CA GLY A 57 -0.51 -11.80 16.31
C GLY A 57 -0.92 -10.41 15.80
N GLU A 58 0.02 -9.59 15.35
CA GLU A 58 -0.32 -8.31 14.72
C GLU A 58 -1.02 -8.53 13.36
N ALA A 59 -2.10 -7.82 13.10
CA ALA A 59 -2.84 -7.95 11.83
C ALA A 59 -2.09 -7.28 10.66
N LEU A 60 -2.28 -7.80 9.44
CA LEU A 60 -1.68 -7.21 8.22
C LEU A 60 -2.02 -5.72 8.06
N ASP A 61 -3.24 -5.31 8.37
CA ASP A 61 -3.68 -3.91 8.33
C ASP A 61 -2.83 -2.98 9.23
N GLN A 62 -2.33 -3.51 10.35
CA GLN A 62 -1.47 -2.77 11.28
C GLN A 62 -0.04 -2.66 10.74
N LEU A 63 0.43 -3.70 10.04
CA LEU A 63 1.74 -3.75 9.38
C LEU A 63 1.79 -2.95 8.07
N LEU A 64 0.63 -2.72 7.44
CA LEU A 64 0.52 -2.11 6.11
C LEU A 64 1.34 -0.83 5.95
N PRO A 65 1.27 0.18 6.86
CA PRO A 65 2.01 1.43 6.64
C PRO A 65 3.52 1.23 6.54
N GLU A 66 4.09 0.38 7.40
CA GLU A 66 5.53 0.11 7.41
C GLU A 66 5.94 -0.78 6.24
N ALA A 67 5.17 -1.80 5.94
CA ALA A 67 5.40 -2.67 4.78
C ALA A 67 5.40 -1.86 3.47
N PHE A 68 4.42 -0.97 3.29
CA PHE A 68 4.32 -0.13 2.08
C PHE A 68 5.45 0.91 2.01
N ALA A 69 5.88 1.45 3.15
CA ALA A 69 7.05 2.34 3.19
C ALA A 69 8.33 1.60 2.76
N CYS A 70 8.53 0.36 3.23
CA CYS A 70 9.66 -0.48 2.81
C CYS A 70 9.64 -0.76 1.31
N VAL A 71 8.47 -1.12 0.75
CA VAL A 71 8.33 -1.37 -0.70
C VAL A 71 8.54 -0.11 -1.52
N ARG A 72 8.09 1.06 -1.05
CA ARG A 72 8.36 2.34 -1.72
C ARG A 72 9.85 2.60 -1.83
N GLU A 73 10.57 2.43 -0.73
CA GLU A 73 12.01 2.68 -0.70
C GLU A 73 12.76 1.65 -1.56
N ALA A 74 12.37 0.38 -1.52
CA ALA A 74 12.90 -0.64 -2.42
C ALA A 74 12.65 -0.29 -3.90
N GLY A 75 11.45 0.19 -4.25
CA GLY A 75 11.13 0.66 -5.60
C GLY A 75 12.02 1.83 -6.03
N ARG A 76 12.27 2.78 -5.12
CA ARG A 76 13.18 3.91 -5.36
C ARG A 76 14.61 3.43 -5.61
N ARG A 77 15.15 2.53 -4.78
CA ARG A 77 16.54 2.06 -4.86
C ARG A 77 16.79 1.16 -6.06
N VAL A 78 15.89 0.20 -6.31
CA VAL A 78 16.10 -0.86 -7.29
C VAL A 78 15.65 -0.43 -8.68
N LEU A 79 14.54 0.31 -8.78
CA LEU A 79 13.93 0.68 -10.07
C LEU A 79 14.06 2.18 -10.38
N GLY A 80 14.57 2.99 -9.46
CA GLY A 80 14.54 4.46 -9.59
C GLY A 80 13.14 5.04 -9.47
N MET A 81 12.15 4.25 -9.02
CA MET A 81 10.73 4.62 -9.03
C MET A 81 10.17 4.69 -7.61
N ARG A 82 10.02 5.91 -7.09
CA ARG A 82 9.30 6.15 -5.84
C ARG A 82 7.79 6.13 -6.10
N HIS A 83 7.05 5.26 -5.44
CA HIS A 83 5.59 5.23 -5.55
C HIS A 83 4.94 6.56 -5.20
N PHE A 84 4.00 7.02 -6.03
CA PHE A 84 3.14 8.16 -5.77
C PHE A 84 2.06 7.85 -4.73
N ASP A 85 1.46 8.88 -4.14
CA ASP A 85 0.40 8.72 -3.14
C ASP A 85 -0.86 8.06 -3.72
N VAL A 86 -1.18 8.32 -4.98
CA VAL A 86 -2.29 7.64 -5.68
C VAL A 86 -2.02 6.15 -5.89
N GLN A 87 -0.75 5.78 -6.06
CA GLN A 87 -0.34 4.37 -6.16
C GLN A 87 -0.47 3.66 -4.81
N MET A 88 -0.19 4.36 -3.70
CA MET A 88 -0.45 3.85 -2.35
C MET A 88 -1.94 3.59 -2.11
N ILE A 89 -2.81 4.50 -2.55
CA ILE A 89 -4.27 4.31 -2.49
C ILE A 89 -4.67 3.08 -3.32
N GLY A 90 -4.10 2.90 -4.51
CA GLY A 90 -4.30 1.71 -5.32
C GLY A 90 -3.90 0.42 -4.59
N GLY A 91 -2.71 0.42 -3.97
CA GLY A 91 -2.23 -0.73 -3.18
C GLY A 91 -3.11 -1.06 -1.98
N ILE A 92 -3.58 -0.05 -1.24
CA ILE A 92 -4.52 -0.22 -0.12
C ILE A 92 -5.84 -0.81 -0.62
N THR A 93 -6.37 -0.27 -1.72
CA THR A 93 -7.62 -0.75 -2.34
C THR A 93 -7.53 -2.23 -2.71
N LEU A 94 -6.42 -2.66 -3.32
CA LEU A 94 -6.19 -4.05 -3.67
C LEU A 94 -6.03 -4.96 -2.44
N HIS A 95 -5.33 -4.49 -1.39
CA HIS A 95 -5.20 -5.24 -0.14
C HIS A 95 -6.56 -5.46 0.54
N GLU A 96 -7.47 -4.49 0.47
CA GLU A 96 -8.84 -4.57 1.00
C GLU A 96 -9.78 -5.42 0.13
N GLY A 97 -9.26 -6.13 -0.89
CA GLY A 97 -10.04 -6.99 -1.77
C GLY A 97 -10.95 -6.22 -2.73
N CYS A 98 -10.68 -4.94 -2.96
CA CYS A 98 -11.45 -4.07 -3.85
C CYS A 98 -10.75 -3.87 -5.21
N ILE A 99 -11.49 -3.37 -6.20
CA ILE A 99 -10.94 -3.06 -7.53
C ILE A 99 -10.34 -1.66 -7.52
N ALA A 100 -9.03 -1.57 -7.78
CA ALA A 100 -8.33 -0.30 -7.98
C ALA A 100 -8.45 0.17 -9.44
N GLU A 101 -9.41 1.06 -9.73
CA GLU A 101 -9.50 1.71 -11.03
C GLU A 101 -8.42 2.78 -11.18
N MET A 102 -7.56 2.62 -12.18
CA MET A 102 -6.44 3.53 -12.47
C MET A 102 -6.33 3.73 -13.98
N ARG A 103 -5.84 4.89 -14.42
CA ARG A 103 -5.59 5.13 -15.85
C ARG A 103 -4.36 4.36 -16.33
N THR A 104 -4.24 4.18 -17.64
CA THR A 104 -3.00 3.67 -18.26
C THR A 104 -1.87 4.66 -18.00
N GLY A 105 -0.67 4.17 -17.70
CA GLY A 105 0.48 5.01 -17.34
C GLY A 105 0.62 5.32 -15.84
N GLU A 106 -0.40 5.04 -15.01
CA GLU A 106 -0.35 5.26 -13.55
C GLU A 106 0.52 4.23 -12.79
N GLY A 107 1.23 3.35 -13.50
CA GLY A 107 2.16 2.38 -12.90
C GLY A 107 1.48 1.20 -12.18
N LYS A 108 0.43 0.61 -12.77
CA LYS A 108 -0.33 -0.53 -12.20
C LYS A 108 0.57 -1.70 -11.77
N THR A 109 1.59 -2.02 -12.58
CA THR A 109 2.54 -3.09 -12.26
C THR A 109 3.34 -2.79 -11.00
N LEU A 110 3.80 -1.54 -10.85
CA LEU A 110 4.50 -1.09 -9.65
C LEU A 110 3.56 -1.02 -8.43
N VAL A 111 2.29 -0.66 -8.62
CA VAL A 111 1.28 -0.68 -7.55
C VAL A 111 1.07 -2.08 -7.00
N ALA A 112 1.05 -3.11 -7.85
CA ALA A 112 0.81 -4.50 -7.43
C ALA A 112 1.87 -5.00 -6.44
N THR A 113 3.09 -4.48 -6.46
CA THR A 113 4.15 -4.92 -5.54
C THR A 113 3.83 -4.60 -4.07
N LEU A 114 3.05 -3.54 -3.79
CA LEU A 114 2.66 -3.13 -2.45
C LEU A 114 1.80 -4.19 -1.73
N PRO A 115 0.58 -4.53 -2.20
CA PRO A 115 -0.24 -5.55 -1.57
C PRO A 115 0.34 -6.95 -1.73
N VAL A 116 1.08 -7.24 -2.81
CA VAL A 116 1.74 -8.54 -2.98
C VAL A 116 2.75 -8.77 -1.87
N TYR A 117 3.63 -7.80 -1.60
CA TYR A 117 4.60 -7.91 -0.52
C TYR A 117 3.93 -8.08 0.85
N LEU A 118 2.97 -7.20 1.19
CA LEU A 118 2.27 -7.24 2.47
C LEU A 118 1.60 -8.60 2.71
N ASN A 119 0.82 -9.08 1.74
CA ASN A 119 0.10 -10.35 1.89
C ASN A 119 1.06 -11.56 1.86
N ALA A 120 2.19 -11.47 1.15
CA ALA A 120 3.21 -12.52 1.13
C ALA A 120 3.92 -12.70 2.48
N LEU A 121 3.86 -11.71 3.40
CA LEU A 121 4.38 -11.85 4.76
C LEU A 121 3.73 -13.03 5.51
N ALA A 122 2.48 -13.36 5.20
CA ALA A 122 1.76 -14.48 5.81
C ALA A 122 2.30 -15.86 5.38
N GLY A 123 3.20 -15.93 4.39
CA GLY A 123 3.83 -17.18 3.95
C GLY A 123 2.89 -18.14 3.22
N LYS A 124 1.69 -17.69 2.83
CA LYS A 124 0.67 -18.53 2.15
C LYS A 124 0.72 -18.44 0.62
N GLY A 125 1.64 -17.65 0.08
CA GLY A 125 1.70 -17.34 -1.35
C GLY A 125 0.74 -16.22 -1.76
N VAL A 126 1.04 -15.58 -2.88
CA VAL A 126 0.20 -14.58 -3.54
C VAL A 126 0.23 -14.86 -5.04
N HIS A 127 -0.94 -14.95 -5.67
CA HIS A 127 -1.04 -15.15 -7.11
C HIS A 127 -1.33 -13.82 -7.81
N VAL A 128 -0.43 -13.44 -8.73
CA VAL A 128 -0.63 -12.30 -9.62
C VAL A 128 -0.92 -12.87 -11.00
N VAL A 129 -2.09 -12.54 -11.55
CA VAL A 129 -2.55 -13.08 -12.84
C VAL A 129 -2.45 -11.99 -13.91
N THR A 130 -1.80 -12.32 -15.02
CA THR A 130 -1.71 -11.51 -16.23
C THR A 130 -2.49 -12.17 -17.37
N VAL A 131 -2.70 -11.44 -18.46
CA VAL A 131 -3.44 -11.96 -19.64
C VAL A 131 -2.63 -12.96 -20.46
N ASN A 132 -1.33 -13.03 -20.21
CA ASN A 132 -0.34 -13.80 -20.95
C ASN A 132 0.79 -14.25 -20.00
N ASP A 133 1.53 -15.26 -20.46
CA ASP A 133 2.79 -15.72 -19.87
C ASP A 133 3.90 -14.67 -20.01
#